data_AF-A0A2V3HGQ9-F1
#
_entry.id   AF-A0A2V3HGQ9-F1
#
_cell.length_a   1.000
_cell.length_b   1.000
_cell.length_c   1.000
_cell.angle_alpha   90.00
_cell.angle_beta   90.00
_cell.angle_gamma   90.00
#
_symmetry.space_group_name_H-M   'P 1'
#
loop_
_entity.id
_entity.type
_entity.pdbx_description
1 polymer ?
#
loop_
_entity_poly.entity_id
_entity_poly.type
_entity_poly.pdbx_seq_one_letter_code
_entity_poly.pdbx_strand_id
1 'polypeptide(L)'
;MIAGSSQAYSTGIGTDQDDMGDVAIAGCTCHAENPDNSITVILDDVPYRYSAGTIYQMAIQLIGGPEIDTESNTAGFSMRVSAGTLSGAEGFEDLVQNWEDDTATLTHAGSGSKTEGRTWTIICAAPESGEGIVTFWLAGNSVNGDGIPSELDRWNRLSISIDEGADDGETRTIFSGNGQITPPAAKEGHVDLHEMGAALRAHWLGLLGFGAVILVILFCGLFLRYGLSRHHTGRSNLLKLRIKHLRRGDQL
;
A
#
# COMPACT_ATOMS: atom_id res chain seq x y z
N MET A 1 15.99 -11.24 -43.77
CA MET A 1 16.14 -11.73 -42.38
C MET A 1 16.71 -10.57 -41.58
N ILE A 2 15.86 -9.67 -41.10
CA ILE A 2 16.29 -8.61 -40.18
C ILE A 2 16.19 -9.26 -38.79
N ALA A 3 17.34 -9.44 -38.13
CA ALA A 3 17.37 -9.85 -36.75
C ALA A 3 16.68 -8.75 -35.92
N GLY A 4 15.58 -9.08 -35.26
CA GLY A 4 14.93 -8.20 -34.31
C GLY A 4 15.94 -7.84 -33.23
N SER A 5 16.23 -6.55 -33.07
CA SER A 5 17.01 -6.06 -31.96
C SER A 5 16.24 -6.36 -30.68
N SER A 6 16.75 -7.24 -29.81
CA SER A 6 16.21 -7.52 -28.49
C SER A 6 16.43 -6.28 -27.59
N GLN A 7 15.57 -5.28 -27.73
CA GLN A 7 15.61 -4.09 -26.88
C GLN A 7 14.82 -4.34 -25.60
N ALA A 8 15.37 -3.90 -24.47
CA ALA A 8 14.59 -3.82 -23.24
C ALA A 8 13.58 -2.67 -23.36
N TYR A 9 12.29 -3.00 -23.27
CA TYR A 9 11.21 -2.01 -23.34
C TYR A 9 10.84 -1.53 -21.94
N SER A 10 11.65 -0.62 -21.40
CA SER A 10 11.44 -0.06 -20.04
C SER A 10 10.27 0.90 -19.92
N THR A 11 9.64 1.24 -21.05
CA THR A 11 8.51 2.17 -21.11
C THR A 11 7.21 1.47 -21.43
N GLY A 12 7.13 0.16 -21.23
CA GLY A 12 5.93 -0.64 -21.49
C GLY A 12 6.04 -1.54 -22.71
N ILE A 13 5.19 -2.57 -22.75
CA ILE A 13 5.22 -3.61 -23.77
C ILE A 13 3.84 -4.29 -23.90
N GLY A 14 3.49 -4.69 -25.11
CA GLY A 14 2.30 -5.48 -25.42
C GLY A 14 2.37 -6.04 -26.83
N THR A 15 1.33 -6.75 -27.28
CA THR A 15 1.27 -7.36 -28.62
C THR A 15 2.47 -8.28 -28.89
N ASP A 16 2.74 -8.57 -30.16
CA ASP A 16 3.79 -9.52 -30.57
C ASP A 16 5.09 -8.77 -30.86
N GLN A 17 6.06 -8.86 -29.94
CA GLN A 17 7.32 -8.12 -30.04
C GLN A 17 8.50 -8.96 -30.56
N ASP A 18 8.38 -10.29 -30.48
CA ASP A 18 9.43 -11.25 -30.86
C ASP A 18 8.91 -12.40 -31.74
N ASP A 19 7.75 -12.21 -32.39
CA ASP A 19 7.05 -13.18 -33.23
C ASP A 19 6.62 -14.45 -32.46
N MET A 20 6.44 -14.35 -31.14
CA MET A 20 5.99 -15.43 -30.24
C MET A 20 4.55 -15.25 -29.76
N GLY A 21 3.90 -14.17 -30.19
CA GLY A 21 2.53 -13.82 -29.87
C GLY A 21 2.43 -12.72 -28.82
N ASP A 22 1.20 -12.42 -28.40
CA ASP A 22 0.97 -11.31 -27.48
C ASP A 22 1.72 -11.49 -26.14
N VAL A 23 2.53 -10.53 -25.73
CA VAL A 23 3.35 -10.60 -24.50
C VAL A 23 2.53 -10.95 -23.25
N ALA A 24 1.29 -10.46 -23.11
CA ALA A 24 0.45 -10.79 -21.94
C ALA A 24 0.10 -12.29 -21.90
N ILE A 25 0.07 -12.96 -23.06
CA ILE A 25 -0.28 -14.37 -23.24
C ILE A 25 0.98 -15.22 -23.33
N ALA A 26 1.88 -14.90 -24.26
CA ALA A 26 3.12 -15.61 -24.56
C ALA A 26 4.13 -15.52 -23.41
N GLY A 27 4.17 -14.38 -22.72
CA GLY A 27 5.14 -14.08 -21.68
C GLY A 27 6.27 -13.18 -22.16
N CYS A 28 7.23 -12.91 -21.28
CA CYS A 28 8.35 -12.01 -21.58
C CYS A 28 9.52 -12.76 -22.23
N THR A 29 9.26 -13.43 -23.35
CA THR A 29 10.17 -14.35 -24.05
C THR A 29 11.41 -13.66 -24.63
N CYS A 30 11.37 -12.35 -24.85
CA CYS A 30 12.56 -11.53 -25.16
C CYS A 30 13.68 -11.62 -24.10
N HIS A 31 13.33 -11.95 -22.85
CA HIS A 31 14.26 -12.00 -21.72
C HIS A 31 14.77 -13.42 -21.49
N ALA A 32 13.85 -14.38 -21.32
CA ALA A 32 14.16 -15.78 -21.09
C ALA A 32 13.16 -16.68 -21.81
N GLU A 33 13.60 -17.83 -22.31
CA GLU A 33 12.76 -18.74 -23.11
C GLU A 33 11.56 -19.28 -22.31
N ASN A 34 11.74 -19.52 -21.01
CA ASN A 34 10.75 -20.16 -20.15
C ASN A 34 10.42 -19.30 -18.92
N PRO A 35 9.18 -19.40 -18.39
CA PRO A 35 8.84 -18.74 -17.13
C PRO A 35 9.63 -19.35 -15.97
N ASP A 36 9.93 -18.51 -14.98
CA ASP A 36 10.64 -18.89 -13.77
C ASP A 36 9.75 -18.75 -12.53
N ASN A 37 9.73 -19.78 -11.69
CA ASN A 37 8.98 -19.75 -10.44
C ASN A 37 9.69 -18.98 -9.32
N SER A 38 10.92 -18.49 -9.54
CA SER A 38 11.60 -17.54 -8.65
C SER A 38 10.88 -16.20 -8.56
N ILE A 39 10.00 -15.91 -9.52
CA ILE A 39 9.10 -14.77 -9.50
C ILE A 39 7.65 -15.27 -9.34
N THR A 40 6.93 -14.62 -8.44
CA THR A 40 5.49 -14.81 -8.22
C THR A 40 4.75 -13.60 -8.77
N VAL A 41 3.83 -13.84 -9.71
CA VAL A 41 2.90 -12.83 -10.23
C VAL A 41 1.62 -12.91 -9.42
N ILE A 42 1.18 -11.79 -8.85
CA ILE A 42 -0.01 -11.70 -8.01
C ILE A 42 -0.96 -10.69 -8.64
N LEU A 43 -2.23 -11.08 -8.74
CA LEU A 43 -3.36 -10.19 -9.01
C LEU A 43 -4.31 -10.27 -7.83
N ASP A 44 -4.40 -9.18 -7.08
CA ASP A 44 -5.20 -9.07 -5.86
C ASP A 44 -6.50 -8.30 -6.11
N ASP A 45 -7.45 -8.45 -5.17
CA ASP A 45 -8.80 -7.86 -5.23
C ASP A 45 -9.62 -8.29 -6.47
N VAL A 46 -9.39 -9.51 -6.96
CA VAL A 46 -10.15 -10.06 -8.09
C VAL A 46 -11.54 -10.50 -7.61
N PRO A 47 -12.64 -10.07 -8.25
CA PRO A 47 -13.96 -10.53 -7.87
C PRO A 47 -14.17 -12.02 -8.23
N TYR A 48 -15.03 -12.71 -7.48
CA TYR A 48 -15.38 -14.10 -7.83
C TYR A 48 -16.18 -14.19 -9.13
N ARG A 49 -17.06 -13.21 -9.34
CA ARG A 49 -17.90 -12.99 -10.53
C ARG A 49 -17.98 -11.49 -10.79
N TYR A 50 -18.04 -11.08 -12.05
CA TYR A 50 -18.21 -9.67 -12.37
C TYR A 50 -19.69 -9.34 -12.62
N SER A 51 -20.12 -8.16 -12.17
CA SER A 51 -21.36 -7.53 -12.61
C SER A 51 -21.06 -6.62 -13.78
N ALA A 52 -21.91 -6.66 -14.81
CA ALA A 52 -21.77 -5.85 -16.00
C ALA A 52 -21.71 -4.34 -15.68
N GLY A 53 -20.79 -3.63 -16.34
CA GLY A 53 -20.56 -2.20 -16.15
C GLY A 53 -19.98 -1.78 -14.79
N THR A 54 -19.70 -2.72 -13.88
CA THR A 54 -19.07 -2.42 -12.60
C THR A 54 -17.58 -2.11 -12.78
N ILE A 55 -17.08 -1.19 -11.97
CA ILE A 55 -15.67 -0.79 -11.93
C ILE A 55 -14.99 -1.55 -10.79
N TYR A 56 -13.97 -2.34 -11.14
CA TYR A 56 -13.17 -3.11 -10.19
C TYR A 56 -11.79 -2.49 -10.05
N GLN A 57 -11.40 -2.17 -8.81
CA GLN A 57 -10.01 -1.84 -8.50
C GLN A 57 -9.27 -3.12 -8.13
N MET A 58 -8.14 -3.38 -8.79
CA MET A 58 -7.30 -4.55 -8.55
C MET A 58 -5.85 -4.12 -8.37
N ALA A 59 -5.02 -4.98 -7.78
CA ALA A 59 -3.59 -4.71 -7.61
C ALA A 59 -2.74 -5.80 -8.26
N ILE A 60 -1.77 -5.39 -9.07
CA ILE A 60 -0.72 -6.26 -9.58
C ILE A 60 0.48 -6.14 -8.64
N GLN A 61 1.06 -7.27 -8.24
CA GLN A 61 2.33 -7.30 -7.52
C GLN A 61 3.25 -8.40 -8.04
N LEU A 62 4.54 -8.09 -8.16
CA LEU A 62 5.58 -9.06 -8.50
C LEU A 62 6.52 -9.26 -7.31
N ILE A 63 6.76 -10.51 -6.92
CA ILE A 63 7.65 -10.87 -5.81
C ILE A 63 8.74 -11.82 -6.30
N GLY A 64 9.99 -11.62 -5.85
CA GLY A 64 11.13 -12.48 -6.21
C GLY A 64 11.84 -12.02 -7.49
N GLY A 65 12.62 -12.91 -8.09
CA GLY A 65 13.54 -12.57 -9.18
C GLY A 65 14.75 -11.75 -8.73
N PRO A 66 15.38 -10.95 -9.62
CA PRO A 66 16.51 -10.08 -9.28
C PRO A 66 16.20 -9.10 -8.16
N GLU A 67 17.24 -8.63 -7.46
CA GLU A 67 17.12 -7.62 -6.41
C GLU A 67 16.52 -6.31 -6.95
N ILE A 68 15.80 -5.60 -6.08
CA ILE A 68 15.18 -4.32 -6.42
C ILE A 68 16.23 -3.21 -6.30
N ASP A 69 16.47 -2.50 -7.39
CA ASP A 69 17.22 -1.24 -7.44
C ASP A 69 16.37 -0.16 -8.12
N THR A 70 15.77 0.73 -7.33
CA THR A 70 14.88 1.79 -7.84
C THR A 70 15.60 2.92 -8.56
N GLU A 71 16.93 2.98 -8.51
CA GLU A 71 17.68 3.90 -9.38
C GLU A 71 17.64 3.40 -10.85
N SER A 72 17.45 2.09 -11.04
CA SER A 72 17.23 1.44 -12.33
C SER A 72 15.80 0.91 -12.49
N ASN A 73 15.54 0.22 -13.59
CA ASN A 73 14.29 -0.50 -13.79
C ASN A 73 14.32 -1.76 -12.92
N THR A 74 13.23 -2.03 -12.22
CA THR A 74 13.10 -3.15 -11.28
C THR A 74 12.16 -4.22 -11.81
N ALA A 75 11.13 -3.84 -12.55
CA ALA A 75 10.14 -4.76 -13.10
C ALA A 75 9.27 -4.11 -14.19
N GLY A 76 8.47 -4.94 -14.85
CA GLY A 76 7.41 -4.53 -15.75
C GLY A 76 6.35 -5.61 -15.88
N PHE A 77 5.22 -5.26 -16.48
CA PHE A 77 4.16 -6.22 -16.79
C PHE A 77 3.51 -5.90 -18.13
N SER A 78 2.81 -6.89 -18.69
CA SER A 78 1.87 -6.74 -19.80
C SER A 78 0.60 -7.52 -19.48
N MET A 79 -0.56 -6.88 -19.64
CA MET A 79 -1.86 -7.42 -19.29
C MET A 79 -2.83 -7.23 -20.45
N ARG A 80 -3.71 -8.21 -20.66
CA ARG A 80 -4.87 -8.12 -21.55
C ARG A 80 -6.11 -8.67 -20.88
N VAL A 81 -7.25 -8.09 -21.18
CA VAL A 81 -8.58 -8.64 -20.91
C VAL A 81 -9.30 -8.99 -22.22
N SER A 82 -10.10 -10.05 -22.24
CA SER A 82 -10.86 -10.44 -23.45
C SER A 82 -12.02 -9.47 -23.76
N ALA A 83 -12.55 -8.80 -22.72
CA ALA A 83 -13.59 -7.79 -22.83
C ALA A 83 -13.62 -6.88 -21.59
N GLY A 84 -14.11 -5.65 -21.75
CA GLY A 84 -13.98 -4.59 -20.76
C GLY A 84 -12.78 -3.68 -21.06
N THR A 85 -12.45 -2.78 -20.14
CA THR A 85 -11.34 -1.84 -20.31
C THR A 85 -10.47 -1.74 -19.06
N LEU A 86 -9.17 -1.59 -19.27
CA LEU A 86 -8.17 -1.44 -18.22
C LEU A 86 -7.64 -0.01 -18.18
N SER A 87 -7.35 0.51 -16.99
CA SER A 87 -6.67 1.79 -16.79
C SER A 87 -5.90 1.82 -15.46
N GLY A 88 -5.12 2.88 -15.22
CA GLY A 88 -4.57 3.14 -13.89
C GLY A 88 -5.65 3.54 -12.89
N ALA A 89 -5.46 3.17 -11.62
CA ALA A 89 -6.24 3.71 -10.51
C ALA A 89 -5.72 5.08 -10.08
N GLU A 90 -6.48 5.76 -9.22
CA GLU A 90 -6.08 7.07 -8.66
C GLU A 90 -4.70 6.98 -8.00
N GLY A 91 -3.77 7.83 -8.44
CA GLY A 91 -2.38 7.87 -7.98
C GLY A 91 -1.44 6.88 -8.68
N PHE A 92 -1.92 6.09 -9.63
CA PHE A 92 -1.16 5.12 -10.42
C PHE A 92 -1.22 5.38 -11.92
N GLU A 93 -1.92 6.42 -12.36
CA GLU A 93 -2.13 6.75 -13.78
C GLU A 93 -0.82 6.99 -14.53
N ASP A 94 0.18 7.59 -13.87
CA ASP A 94 1.49 7.81 -14.47
C ASP A 94 2.35 6.53 -14.50
N LEU A 95 1.98 5.49 -13.73
CA LEU A 95 2.77 4.26 -13.59
C LEU A 95 2.36 3.18 -14.59
N VAL A 96 1.23 3.36 -15.27
CA VAL A 96 0.68 2.40 -16.24
C VAL A 96 0.17 3.14 -17.47
N GLN A 97 0.00 2.41 -18.56
CA GLN A 97 -0.61 2.94 -19.78
C GLN A 97 -1.22 1.80 -20.59
N ASN A 98 -2.21 2.12 -21.41
CA ASN A 98 -2.70 1.19 -22.43
C ASN A 98 -1.65 1.05 -23.52
N TRP A 99 -1.49 -0.16 -24.07
CA TRP A 99 -0.56 -0.38 -25.18
C TRP A 99 -1.20 0.05 -26.49
N GLU A 100 -0.57 0.97 -27.22
CA GLU A 100 -1.07 1.49 -28.51
C GLU A 100 -2.54 1.97 -28.47
N ASP A 101 -2.92 2.64 -27.38
CA ASP A 101 -4.29 3.12 -27.13
C ASP A 101 -5.38 2.02 -27.07
N ASP A 102 -5.01 0.73 -27.05
CA ASP A 102 -5.94 -0.38 -26.87
C ASP A 102 -6.34 -0.50 -25.40
N THR A 103 -7.58 -0.09 -25.11
CA THR A 103 -8.14 -0.10 -23.76
C THR A 103 -8.32 -1.50 -23.18
N ALA A 104 -8.27 -2.57 -23.98
CA ALA A 104 -8.28 -3.95 -23.50
C ALA A 104 -6.90 -4.40 -22.98
N THR A 105 -5.86 -3.59 -23.11
CA THR A 105 -4.49 -3.88 -22.69
C THR A 105 -4.01 -2.90 -21.63
N LEU A 106 -3.07 -3.33 -20.79
CA LEU A 106 -2.40 -2.45 -19.84
C LEU A 106 -0.97 -2.91 -19.64
N THR A 107 -0.04 -1.97 -19.62
CA THR A 107 1.37 -2.21 -19.31
C THR A 107 1.87 -1.15 -18.33
N HIS A 108 2.98 -1.44 -17.67
CA HIS A 108 3.76 -0.43 -16.96
C HIS A 108 4.20 0.71 -17.89
N ALA A 109 4.32 1.92 -17.34
CA ALA A 109 4.98 3.06 -17.96
C ALA A 109 6.44 3.18 -17.47
N GLY A 110 7.19 4.14 -18.00
CA GLY A 110 8.60 4.35 -17.63
C GLY A 110 8.85 4.54 -16.14
N SER A 111 8.05 5.38 -15.48
CA SER A 111 8.03 5.56 -14.01
C SER A 111 7.56 4.30 -13.28
N GLY A 112 6.58 3.59 -13.86
CA GLY A 112 6.08 2.30 -13.38
C GLY A 112 7.14 1.21 -13.33
N SER A 113 8.19 1.29 -14.15
CA SER A 113 9.27 0.31 -14.15
C SER A 113 10.18 0.38 -12.91
N LYS A 114 10.08 1.44 -12.10
CA LYS A 114 11.00 1.74 -10.98
C LYS A 114 10.33 1.70 -9.61
N THR A 115 9.20 1.01 -9.49
CA THR A 115 8.43 0.99 -8.24
C THR A 115 9.16 0.18 -7.16
N GLU A 116 9.23 0.73 -5.92
CA GLU A 116 9.91 0.07 -4.78
C GLU A 116 9.30 -1.28 -4.41
N GLY A 117 8.01 -1.47 -4.65
CA GLY A 117 7.27 -2.68 -4.30
C GLY A 117 6.96 -3.60 -5.48
N ARG A 118 7.35 -3.22 -6.70
CA ARG A 118 6.90 -3.86 -7.95
C ARG A 118 5.37 -4.04 -7.97
N THR A 119 4.67 -2.94 -7.69
CA THR A 119 3.21 -2.91 -7.48
C THR A 119 2.56 -1.85 -8.34
N TRP A 120 1.41 -2.19 -8.93
CA TRP A 120 0.56 -1.28 -9.70
C TRP A 120 -0.90 -1.50 -9.33
N THR A 121 -1.60 -0.43 -8.95
CA THR A 121 -3.05 -0.47 -8.76
C THR A 121 -3.74 -0.06 -10.05
N ILE A 122 -4.70 -0.87 -10.47
CA ILE A 122 -5.37 -0.75 -11.76
C ILE A 122 -6.87 -0.72 -11.59
N ILE A 123 -7.56 -0.25 -12.62
CA ILE A 123 -8.99 -0.32 -12.76
C ILE A 123 -9.32 -1.24 -13.92
N CYS A 124 -10.30 -2.12 -13.72
CA CYS A 124 -10.98 -2.85 -14.78
C CYS A 124 -12.45 -2.45 -14.78
N ALA A 125 -12.89 -1.77 -15.83
CA ALA A 125 -14.33 -1.58 -16.08
C ALA A 125 -14.86 -2.82 -16.81
N ALA A 126 -15.77 -3.54 -16.15
CA ALA A 126 -16.40 -4.72 -16.72
C ALA A 126 -17.21 -4.36 -17.98
N PRO A 127 -17.32 -5.30 -18.95
CA PRO A 127 -18.08 -5.08 -20.17
C PRO A 127 -19.57 -4.86 -19.89
N GLU A 128 -20.31 -4.47 -20.94
CA GLU A 128 -21.77 -4.47 -20.91
C GLU A 128 -22.33 -5.89 -20.71
N SER A 129 -23.60 -6.00 -20.34
CA SER A 129 -24.20 -7.29 -20.01
C SER A 129 -24.33 -8.17 -21.25
N GLY A 130 -24.09 -9.47 -21.08
CA GLY A 130 -24.20 -10.48 -22.13
C GLY A 130 -22.87 -10.93 -22.74
N GLU A 131 -21.74 -10.47 -22.19
CA GLU A 131 -20.40 -10.91 -22.61
C GLU A 131 -20.07 -12.32 -22.10
N GLY A 132 -20.63 -12.73 -20.95
CA GLY A 132 -20.43 -14.07 -20.41
C GLY A 132 -19.12 -14.25 -19.65
N ILE A 133 -18.12 -14.90 -20.25
CA ILE A 133 -16.85 -15.19 -19.56
C ILE A 133 -15.80 -14.20 -20.04
N VAL A 134 -15.19 -13.49 -19.09
CA VAL A 134 -14.07 -12.59 -19.34
C VAL A 134 -12.77 -13.24 -18.88
N THR A 135 -11.80 -13.33 -19.77
CA THR A 135 -10.47 -13.87 -19.47
C THR A 135 -9.46 -12.74 -19.32
N PHE A 136 -8.64 -12.84 -18.28
CA PHE A 136 -7.48 -11.99 -18.05
C PHE A 136 -6.21 -12.78 -18.30
N TRP A 137 -5.24 -12.14 -18.93
CA TRP A 137 -3.88 -12.61 -19.09
C TRP A 137 -2.93 -11.57 -18.54
N LEU A 138 -1.96 -11.99 -17.72
CA LEU A 138 -0.98 -11.12 -17.11
C LEU A 138 0.38 -11.81 -17.12
N ALA A 139 1.35 -11.19 -17.79
CA ALA A 139 2.75 -11.54 -17.71
C ALA A 139 3.49 -10.47 -16.89
N GLY A 140 4.34 -10.90 -15.97
CA GLY A 140 5.17 -10.01 -15.15
C GLY A 140 6.64 -10.41 -15.25
N ASN A 141 7.52 -9.41 -15.34
CA ASN A 141 8.95 -9.57 -15.45
C ASN A 141 9.66 -8.76 -14.36
N SER A 142 10.54 -9.40 -13.60
CA SER A 142 11.47 -8.75 -12.69
C SER A 142 12.84 -8.70 -13.34
N VAL A 143 13.41 -7.50 -13.46
CA VAL A 143 14.65 -7.27 -14.19
C VAL A 143 15.80 -6.90 -13.26
N ASN A 144 17.03 -7.13 -13.71
CA ASN A 144 18.26 -6.84 -12.96
C ASN A 144 18.75 -5.38 -13.12
N GLY A 145 18.08 -4.58 -13.96
CA GLY A 145 18.40 -3.17 -14.17
C GLY A 145 19.60 -2.87 -15.08
N ASP A 146 20.17 -3.85 -15.80
CA ASP A 146 21.32 -3.63 -16.71
C ASP A 146 20.92 -3.08 -18.10
N GLY A 147 19.61 -3.03 -18.38
CA GLY A 147 19.04 -2.53 -19.64
C GLY A 147 19.15 -3.50 -20.82
N ILE A 148 19.54 -4.76 -20.59
CA ILE A 148 19.74 -5.79 -21.61
C ILE A 148 18.81 -6.97 -21.29
N PRO A 149 17.88 -7.33 -22.18
CA PRO A 149 17.08 -8.53 -21.99
C PRO A 149 17.98 -9.77 -21.92
N SER A 150 17.91 -10.50 -20.81
CA SER A 150 18.71 -11.72 -20.63
C SER A 150 18.08 -12.69 -19.63
N GLU A 151 18.63 -13.90 -19.56
CA GLU A 151 18.29 -14.93 -18.56
C GLU A 151 18.54 -14.49 -17.09
N LEU A 152 19.16 -13.33 -16.87
CA LEU A 152 19.24 -12.75 -15.52
C LEU A 152 17.91 -12.13 -15.09
N ASP A 153 17.08 -11.71 -16.05
CA ASP A 153 15.71 -11.29 -15.81
C ASP A 153 14.81 -12.52 -15.68
N ARG A 154 13.78 -12.41 -14.83
CA ARG A 154 12.91 -13.52 -14.47
C ARG A 154 11.47 -13.10 -14.66
N TRP A 155 10.73 -13.87 -15.45
CA TRP A 155 9.32 -13.59 -15.72
C TRP A 155 8.44 -14.80 -15.41
N ASN A 156 7.17 -14.55 -15.14
CA ASN A 156 6.14 -15.57 -15.03
C ASN A 156 4.80 -14.97 -15.50
N ARG A 157 3.75 -15.78 -15.59
CA ARG A 157 2.43 -15.36 -16.05
C ARG A 157 1.31 -16.04 -15.29
N LEU A 158 0.14 -15.41 -15.29
CA LEU A 158 -1.12 -16.00 -14.87
C LEU A 158 -2.22 -15.77 -15.91
N SER A 159 -3.21 -16.64 -15.91
CA SER A 159 -4.44 -16.47 -16.67
C SER A 159 -5.62 -16.91 -15.84
N ILE A 160 -6.67 -16.11 -15.84
CA ILE A 160 -7.90 -16.37 -15.10
C ILE A 160 -9.11 -16.07 -15.95
N SER A 161 -10.23 -16.72 -15.64
CA SER A 161 -11.51 -16.40 -16.24
C SER A 161 -12.53 -16.11 -15.14
N ILE A 162 -13.35 -15.10 -15.36
CA ILE A 162 -14.39 -14.64 -14.44
C ILE A 162 -15.71 -14.63 -15.22
N ASP A 163 -16.73 -15.29 -14.68
CA ASP A 163 -18.06 -15.33 -15.26
C ASP A 163 -18.91 -14.11 -14.84
N GLU A 164 -19.78 -13.68 -15.75
CA GLU A 164 -20.81 -12.66 -15.49
C GLU A 164 -21.83 -13.18 -14.47
N GLY A 165 -22.15 -12.37 -13.46
CA GLY A 165 -23.19 -12.73 -12.51
C GLY A 165 -23.41 -11.70 -11.42
N ALA A 166 -24.18 -12.10 -10.41
CA ALA A 166 -24.34 -11.32 -9.20
C ALA A 166 -23.02 -11.29 -8.43
N ASP A 167 -22.45 -10.10 -8.33
CA ASP A 167 -21.29 -9.78 -7.51
C ASP A 167 -21.74 -9.55 -6.06
N ASP A 168 -21.13 -10.28 -5.13
CA ASP A 168 -21.38 -10.18 -3.69
C ASP A 168 -20.38 -9.25 -2.97
N GLY A 169 -19.43 -8.68 -3.72
CA GLY A 169 -18.39 -7.79 -3.20
C GLY A 169 -17.21 -8.52 -2.57
N GLU A 170 -17.21 -9.86 -2.54
CA GLU A 170 -16.07 -10.64 -2.06
C GLU A 170 -14.99 -10.73 -3.14
N THR A 171 -13.74 -10.58 -2.71
CA THR A 171 -12.57 -10.65 -3.60
C THR A 171 -11.67 -11.83 -3.25
N ARG A 172 -10.77 -12.17 -4.18
CA ARG A 172 -9.75 -13.19 -4.01
C ARG A 172 -8.43 -12.74 -4.61
N THR A 173 -7.36 -13.26 -4.05
CA THR A 173 -6.01 -13.12 -4.62
C THR A 173 -5.72 -14.30 -5.54
N ILE A 174 -5.25 -14.01 -6.74
CA ILE A 174 -4.76 -15.00 -7.71
C ILE A 174 -3.25 -14.84 -7.82
N PHE A 175 -2.51 -15.94 -7.82
CA PHE A 175 -1.07 -15.88 -8.01
C PHE A 175 -0.53 -17.06 -8.82
N SER A 176 0.61 -16.86 -9.47
CA SER A 176 1.37 -17.88 -10.20
C SER A 176 2.84 -17.82 -9.77
N GLY A 177 3.36 -18.94 -9.23
CA GLY A 177 4.71 -19.11 -8.69
C GLY A 177 4.86 -20.46 -7.95
N ASN A 178 6.06 -20.81 -7.47
CA ASN A 178 6.28 -22.07 -6.73
C ASN A 178 5.85 -22.00 -5.24
N GLY A 179 5.30 -20.87 -4.79
CA GLY A 179 4.95 -20.65 -3.38
C GLY A 179 6.15 -20.52 -2.43
N GLN A 180 7.38 -20.55 -2.94
CA GLN A 180 8.58 -20.21 -2.17
C GLN A 180 8.78 -18.70 -2.20
N ILE A 181 7.94 -18.00 -1.45
CA ILE A 181 8.05 -16.56 -1.26
C ILE A 181 9.21 -16.31 -0.30
N THR A 182 10.34 -15.84 -0.82
CA THR A 182 11.41 -15.29 0.02
C THR A 182 11.05 -13.84 0.30
N PRO A 183 10.80 -13.45 1.56
CA PRO A 183 10.56 -12.04 1.90
C PRO A 183 11.77 -11.20 1.45
N PRO A 184 11.55 -9.98 0.94
CA PRO A 184 12.66 -9.08 0.67
C PRO A 184 13.50 -8.92 1.95
N ALA A 185 14.83 -8.88 1.80
CA ALA A 185 15.71 -8.61 2.93
C ALA A 185 15.20 -7.34 3.63
N ALA A 186 15.01 -7.41 4.94
CA ALA A 186 14.54 -6.27 5.70
C ALA A 186 15.47 -5.09 5.41
N LYS A 187 14.94 -3.97 4.92
CA LYS A 187 15.71 -2.72 4.83
C LYS A 187 16.23 -2.45 6.24
N GLU A 188 17.55 -2.55 6.45
CA GLU A 188 18.19 -2.22 7.73
C GLU A 188 18.03 -0.71 7.99
N GLY A 189 16.87 -0.36 8.53
CA GLY A 189 16.47 0.99 8.90
C GLY A 189 15.44 1.01 10.04
N HIS A 190 14.99 -0.17 10.50
CA HIS A 190 14.34 -0.28 11.78
C HIS A 190 15.42 -0.33 12.85
N VAL A 191 15.62 0.79 13.53
CA VAL A 191 16.35 0.79 14.81
C VAL A 191 15.56 -0.15 15.71
N ASP A 192 16.15 -1.30 16.03
CA ASP A 192 15.52 -2.28 16.89
C ASP A 192 15.12 -1.58 18.20
N LEU A 193 13.86 -1.76 18.64
CA LEU A 193 13.36 -1.16 19.89
C LEU A 193 14.26 -1.54 21.09
N HIS A 194 14.96 -2.66 20.97
CA HIS A 194 15.95 -3.15 21.93
C HIS A 194 17.28 -2.40 21.91
N GLU A 195 17.68 -1.80 20.79
CA GLU A 195 18.89 -0.96 20.67
C GLU A 195 18.64 0.50 21.07
N MET A 196 17.38 0.96 21.04
CA MET A 196 16.98 2.29 21.52
C MET A 196 16.95 2.42 23.06
N GLY A 197 17.52 1.46 23.80
CA GLY A 197 17.39 1.32 25.26
C GLY A 197 17.69 2.60 26.05
N ALA A 198 18.57 3.48 25.59
CA ALA A 198 18.82 4.77 26.25
C ALA A 198 17.77 5.85 25.90
N ALA A 199 17.41 6.00 24.62
CA ALA A 199 16.50 7.03 24.14
C ALA A 199 15.03 6.76 24.52
N LEU A 200 14.61 5.49 24.51
CA LEU A 200 13.26 5.09 24.93
C LEU A 200 13.08 5.28 26.44
N ARG A 201 14.09 4.89 27.26
CA ARG A 201 14.06 5.10 28.72
C ARG A 201 13.99 6.58 29.09
N ALA A 202 14.67 7.46 28.36
CA ALA A 202 14.60 8.91 28.58
C ALA A 202 13.18 9.46 28.31
N HIS A 203 12.52 9.02 27.24
CA HIS A 203 11.15 9.43 26.95
C HIS A 203 10.14 8.93 28.00
N TRP A 204 10.27 7.68 28.47
CA TRP A 204 9.43 7.15 29.55
C TRP A 204 9.64 7.87 30.88
N LEU A 205 10.89 8.20 31.23
CA LEU A 205 11.20 9.03 32.40
C LEU A 205 10.61 10.43 32.27
N GLY A 206 10.68 11.04 31.08
CA GLY A 206 10.06 12.33 30.80
C GLY A 206 8.54 12.30 30.93
N LEU A 207 7.88 11.29 30.36
CA LEU A 207 6.43 11.11 30.41
C LEU A 207 5.95 10.86 31.85
N LEU A 208 6.64 10.02 32.61
CA LEU A 208 6.34 9.76 34.02
C LEU A 208 6.56 11.01 34.88
N GLY A 209 7.63 11.77 34.64
CA GLY A 209 7.90 13.03 35.33
C GLY A 209 6.83 14.08 35.07
N PHE A 210 6.44 14.25 33.80
CA PHE A 210 5.36 15.16 33.41
C PHE A 210 4.01 14.75 34.01
N GLY A 211 3.70 13.45 33.97
CA GLY A 211 2.50 12.89 34.60
C GLY A 211 2.45 13.12 36.11
N ALA A 212 3.58 12.95 36.82
CA ALA A 212 3.66 13.20 38.26
C ALA A 212 3.39 14.68 38.59
N VAL A 213 3.93 15.62 37.81
CA VAL A 213 3.69 17.06 38.00
C VAL A 213 2.21 17.39 37.81
N ILE A 214 1.57 16.87 36.76
CA ILE A 214 0.13 17.06 36.54
C ILE A 214 -0.67 16.52 37.73
N LEU A 215 -0.33 15.33 38.22
CA LEU A 215 -1.04 14.69 39.34
C LEU A 215 -0.94 15.55 40.62
N VAL A 216 0.23 16.12 40.90
CA VAL A 216 0.43 17.04 42.02
C VAL A 216 -0.38 18.32 41.83
N ILE A 217 -0.42 18.91 40.63
CA ILE A 217 -1.22 20.12 40.36
C ILE A 217 -2.71 19.83 40.56
N LEU A 218 -3.21 18.69 40.07
CA LEU A 218 -4.60 18.28 40.27
C LEU A 218 -4.91 18.05 41.75
N PHE A 219 -4.02 17.38 42.49
CA PHE A 219 -4.17 17.17 43.92
C PHE A 219 -4.18 18.49 44.70
N CYS A 220 -3.24 19.40 44.43
CA CYS A 220 -3.21 20.74 45.02
C CYS A 220 -4.47 21.53 44.66
N GLY A 221 -4.93 21.48 43.41
CA GLY A 221 -6.17 22.13 42.97
C GLY A 221 -7.40 21.61 43.71
N LEU A 222 -7.51 20.29 43.86
CA LEU A 222 -8.54 19.63 44.67
C LEU A 222 -8.45 20.08 46.14
N PHE A 223 -7.25 20.08 46.73
CA PHE A 223 -7.06 20.44 48.13
C PHE A 223 -7.36 21.92 48.40
N LEU A 224 -7.00 22.82 47.48
CA LEU A 224 -7.37 24.24 47.57
C LEU A 224 -8.88 24.43 47.44
N ARG A 225 -9.54 23.70 46.52
CA ARG A 225 -10.98 23.79 46.30
C ARG A 225 -11.80 23.25 47.47
N TYR A 226 -11.39 22.12 48.05
CA TYR A 226 -12.19 21.41 49.05
C TYR A 226 -11.65 21.51 50.49
N GLY A 227 -10.36 21.78 50.67
CA GLY A 227 -9.71 21.88 51.98
C GLY A 227 -9.81 23.26 52.64
N LEU A 228 -9.61 24.35 51.89
CA LEU A 228 -9.72 25.71 52.44
C LEU A 228 -11.15 26.25 52.55
N SER A 229 -12.12 25.66 51.83
CA SER A 229 -13.51 26.14 51.82
C SER A 229 -14.21 26.01 53.18
N ARG A 230 -13.75 25.10 54.06
CA ARG A 230 -14.27 24.96 55.43
C ARG A 230 -13.78 26.05 56.40
N HIS A 231 -12.74 26.81 56.07
CA HIS A 231 -12.13 27.77 56.99
C HIS A 231 -12.57 29.23 56.75
N HIS A 232 -13.16 29.55 55.60
CA HIS A 232 -13.68 30.90 55.31
C HIS A 232 -14.91 31.26 56.15
N THR A 233 -15.75 30.28 56.48
CA THR A 233 -16.96 30.48 57.31
C THR A 233 -16.65 30.75 58.79
N GLY A 234 -15.58 30.15 59.33
CA GLY A 234 -15.18 30.36 60.74
C GLY A 234 -14.64 31.76 61.03
N ARG A 235 -13.82 32.30 60.12
CA ARG A 235 -13.17 33.61 60.31
C ARG A 235 -14.16 34.79 60.14
N SER A 236 -15.16 34.66 59.26
CA SER A 236 -16.23 35.65 59.13
C SER A 236 -17.11 35.76 60.38
N ASN A 237 -17.32 34.65 61.10
CA ASN A 237 -18.13 34.66 62.31
C ASN A 237 -17.40 35.33 63.49
N LEU A 238 -16.08 35.17 63.61
CA LEU A 238 -15.27 35.89 64.59
C LEU A 238 -15.25 37.41 64.34
N LEU A 239 -15.14 37.84 63.08
CA LEU A 239 -15.24 39.25 62.71
C LEU A 239 -16.63 39.82 63.01
N LYS A 240 -17.70 39.09 62.68
CA LYS A 240 -19.08 39.48 63.01
C LYS A 240 -19.31 39.59 64.52
N LEU A 241 -18.78 38.66 65.31
CA LEU A 241 -18.85 38.70 66.78
C LEU A 241 -18.09 39.88 67.37
N ARG A 242 -16.87 40.17 66.87
CA ARG A 242 -16.07 41.32 67.31
C ARG A 242 -16.76 42.65 66.98
N ILE A 243 -17.32 42.80 65.76
CA ILE A 243 -18.09 43.99 65.38
C ILE A 243 -19.33 44.15 66.25
N LYS A 244 -20.05 43.06 66.56
CA LYS A 244 -21.21 43.10 67.47
C LYS A 244 -20.84 43.53 68.89
N HIS A 245 -19.69 43.09 69.40
CA HIS A 245 -19.21 43.49 70.72
C HIS A 245 -18.78 44.96 70.77
N LEU A 246 -18.01 45.43 69.79
CA LEU A 246 -17.61 46.83 69.68
C LEU A 246 -18.82 47.76 69.58
N ARG A 247 -19.84 47.39 68.78
CA ARG A 247 -21.07 48.19 68.61
C ARG A 247 -21.97 48.23 69.86
N ARG A 248 -21.83 47.28 70.80
CA ARG A 248 -22.52 47.31 72.11
C ARG A 248 -21.74 48.07 73.17
N GLY A 249 -20.42 48.19 73.04
CA GLY A 249 -19.58 49.00 73.93
C GLY A 249 -19.80 50.50 73.79
N ASP A 250 -20.20 50.96 72.60
CA ASP A 250 -20.47 52.38 72.31
C ASP A 250 -21.94 52.81 72.56
N GLN A 251 -22.78 51.95 73.16
CA GLN A 251 -24.20 52.25 73.45
C GLN A 251 -24.54 52.21 74.95
N LEU A 252 -23.68 52.81 75.77
CA LEU A 252 -24.02 53.28 77.13
C LEU A 252 -23.52 54.71 77.33
#